data_AF-A0A2W1N7E7-F1
#
_entry.id   AF-A0A2W1N7E7-F1
#
_cell.length_a   1.000
_cell.length_b   1.000
_cell.length_c   1.000
_cell.angle_alpha   90.00
_cell.angle_beta   90.00
_cell.angle_gamma   90.00
#
_symmetry.space_group_name_H-M   'P 1'
#
loop_
_entity.id
_entity.type
_entity.pdbx_description
1 polymer ?
#
loop_
_entity_poly.entity_id
_entity_poly.type
_entity_poly.pdbx_seq_one_letter_code
_entity_poly.pdbx_strand_id
1 'polypeptide(L)'
;MNLYAKLSAVALLAATFAASTSADETQEAPPKYVESAIIILNLTNKADEGATGYLLATPCTGCEPLKMQVTSQTALYLQGEPSSFSQLGMKIDWQGSVFYEPGTPPVVTELFLN
;
A
#
# COMPACT_ATOMS: atom_id res chain seq x y z
N MET A 1 -49.60 -8.50 -64.34
CA MET A 1 -48.62 -7.70 -65.12
C MET A 1 -48.74 -6.26 -64.66
N ASN A 2 -47.62 -5.58 -64.39
CA ASN A 2 -47.42 -4.22 -63.84
C ASN A 2 -47.68 -4.10 -62.32
N LEU A 3 -46.70 -4.13 -61.40
CA LEU A 3 -45.37 -3.49 -61.27
C LEU A 3 -45.43 -2.04 -60.74
N TYR A 4 -44.62 -1.78 -59.70
CA TYR A 4 -44.25 -0.53 -59.01
C TYR A 4 -45.05 -0.17 -57.75
N ALA A 5 -44.53 -0.48 -56.56
CA ALA A 5 -43.42 0.18 -55.85
C ALA A 5 -43.85 1.46 -55.13
N LYS A 6 -43.90 1.40 -53.80
CA LYS A 6 -43.42 2.50 -52.96
C LYS A 6 -42.60 1.93 -51.81
N LEU A 7 -41.29 2.09 -51.94
CA LEU A 7 -40.34 2.10 -50.86
C LEU A 7 -40.82 3.09 -49.78
N SER A 8 -40.74 2.68 -48.52
CA SER A 8 -40.40 3.62 -47.44
C SER A 8 -39.24 3.00 -46.69
N ALA A 9 -38.07 3.57 -46.96
CA ALA A 9 -36.82 3.24 -46.34
C ALA A 9 -36.89 3.58 -44.84
N VAL A 10 -36.74 2.58 -43.99
CA VAL A 10 -36.31 2.79 -42.61
C VAL A 10 -34.90 2.23 -42.55
N ALA A 11 -33.94 3.09 -42.94
CA ALA A 11 -32.57 2.93 -42.52
C ALA A 11 -32.44 3.58 -41.15
N LEU A 12 -32.29 2.79 -40.10
CA LEU A 12 -31.73 3.27 -38.85
C LEU A 12 -30.62 2.31 -38.42
N LEU A 13 -29.40 2.80 -38.60
CA LEU A 13 -28.16 2.22 -38.12
C LEU A 13 -28.20 2.12 -36.59
N ALA A 14 -27.75 0.98 -36.06
CA ALA A 14 -27.06 0.93 -34.76
C ALA A 14 -26.24 -0.36 -34.65
N ALA A 15 -25.12 -0.43 -35.36
CA ALA A 15 -24.04 -1.35 -34.99
C ALA A 15 -23.32 -0.76 -33.78
N THR A 16 -23.85 -0.98 -32.58
CA THR A 16 -23.12 -0.73 -31.33
C THR A 16 -22.30 -1.97 -31.02
N PHE A 17 -21.05 -1.97 -31.47
CA PHE A 17 -20.03 -2.85 -30.91
C PHE A 17 -19.81 -2.41 -29.46
N ALA A 18 -20.54 -3.01 -28.52
CA ALA A 18 -20.19 -2.99 -27.12
C ALA A 18 -18.93 -3.85 -26.94
N ALA A 19 -17.77 -3.29 -27.26
CA ALA A 19 -16.51 -3.79 -26.75
C ALA A 19 -16.51 -3.47 -25.24
N SER A 20 -16.97 -4.43 -24.45
CA SER A 20 -16.70 -4.49 -23.01
C SER A 20 -15.20 -4.63 -22.84
N THR A 21 -14.51 -3.49 -22.82
CA THR A 21 -13.21 -3.37 -22.17
C THR A 21 -13.50 -3.62 -20.69
N SER A 22 -13.31 -4.86 -20.26
CA SER A 22 -13.02 -5.14 -18.87
C SER A 22 -11.67 -4.50 -18.61
N ALA A 23 -11.70 -3.24 -18.17
CA ALA A 23 -10.58 -2.67 -17.45
C ALA A 23 -10.44 -3.53 -16.20
N ASP A 24 -9.44 -4.40 -16.21
CA ASP A 24 -8.99 -5.13 -15.03
C ASP A 24 -8.36 -4.05 -14.13
N GLU A 25 -9.20 -3.35 -13.37
CA GLU A 25 -8.75 -2.52 -12.25
C GLU A 25 -8.00 -3.47 -11.32
N THR A 26 -6.67 -3.44 -11.43
CA THR A 26 -5.79 -4.07 -10.45
C THR A 26 -6.10 -3.38 -9.12
N GLN A 27 -7.03 -3.96 -8.36
CA GLN A 27 -7.33 -3.54 -7.00
C GLN A 27 -6.07 -3.80 -6.19
N GLU A 28 -5.23 -2.78 -6.06
CA GLU A 28 -4.16 -2.73 -5.08
C GLU A 28 -4.80 -2.94 -3.72
N ALA A 29 -4.49 -4.07 -3.08
CA ALA A 29 -5.08 -4.42 -1.80
C ALA A 29 -4.77 -3.30 -0.79
N PRO A 30 -5.75 -2.81 -0.03
CA PRO A 30 -5.52 -1.70 0.89
C PRO A 30 -4.41 -2.08 1.90
N PRO A 31 -3.53 -1.13 2.27
CA PRO A 31 -2.47 -1.39 3.23
C PRO A 31 -3.06 -1.89 4.55
N LYS A 32 -2.40 -2.88 5.14
CA LYS A 32 -2.74 -3.41 6.47
C LYS A 32 -2.07 -2.56 7.53
N TYR A 33 -2.59 -2.61 8.76
CA TYR A 33 -1.98 -1.86 9.86
C TYR A 33 -2.02 -2.62 11.19
N VAL A 34 -1.06 -2.29 12.05
CA VAL A 34 -1.02 -2.62 13.47
C VAL A 34 -1.16 -1.31 14.23
N GLU A 35 -2.28 -1.14 14.93
CA GLU A 35 -2.65 0.13 15.58
C GLU A 35 -1.79 0.46 16.79
N SER A 36 -1.41 -0.54 17.58
CA SER A 36 -0.58 -0.37 18.77
C SER A 36 0.32 -1.59 18.95
N ALA A 37 1.63 -1.37 18.98
CA ALA A 37 2.63 -2.40 19.19
C ALA A 37 3.85 -1.88 19.94
N ILE A 38 4.54 -2.82 20.60
CA ILE A 38 5.96 -2.64 20.92
C ILE A 38 6.73 -2.90 19.62
N ILE A 39 7.53 -1.94 19.20
CA ILE A 39 8.29 -1.96 17.96
C ILE A 39 9.77 -2.05 18.30
N ILE A 40 10.45 -3.04 17.75
CA ILE A 40 11.91 -3.16 17.82
C ILE A 40 12.49 -2.91 16.44
N LEU A 41 13.37 -1.93 16.31
CA LEU A 41 13.99 -1.52 15.06
C LEU A 41 15.40 -2.10 14.94
N ASN A 42 15.69 -2.74 13.81
CA ASN A 42 17.04 -3.14 13.41
C ASN A 42 17.31 -2.59 12.00
N LEU A 43 17.91 -1.41 11.96
CA LEU A 43 18.08 -0.63 10.76
C LEU A 43 19.56 -0.36 10.49
N THR A 44 19.94 -0.44 9.23
CA THR A 44 21.14 0.19 8.71
C THR A 44 20.74 1.53 8.12
N ASN A 45 21.31 2.61 8.65
CA ASN A 45 21.13 3.95 8.12
C ASN A 45 22.46 4.40 7.53
N LYS A 46 22.49 4.65 6.23
CA LYS A 46 23.62 5.27 5.55
C LYS A 46 23.20 6.66 5.11
N ALA A 47 24.11 7.63 5.28
CA ALA A 47 23.92 8.96 4.71
C ALA A 47 23.56 8.82 3.22
N ASP A 48 22.53 9.55 2.79
CA ASP A 48 22.03 9.64 1.41
C ASP A 48 21.31 8.40 0.82
N GLU A 49 21.26 7.25 1.52
CA GLU A 49 20.54 6.05 1.05
C GLU A 49 19.24 5.75 1.82
N GLY A 50 18.97 6.49 2.90
CA GLY A 50 17.84 6.24 3.80
C GLY A 50 18.09 5.05 4.75
N ALA A 51 17.05 4.63 5.47
CA ALA A 51 17.13 3.47 6.35
C ALA A 51 16.64 2.21 5.65
N THR A 52 17.35 1.10 5.85
CA THR A 52 16.90 -0.23 5.41
C THR A 52 17.08 -1.23 6.54
N GLY A 53 16.22 -2.24 6.59
CA GLY A 53 16.37 -3.30 7.59
C GLY A 53 15.04 -3.95 7.92
N TYR A 54 14.85 -4.25 9.19
CA TYR A 54 13.64 -4.90 9.68
C TYR A 54 13.14 -4.24 10.95
N LEU A 55 11.83 -4.30 11.13
CA LEU A 55 11.20 -4.09 12.42
C LEU A 55 10.47 -5.35 12.88
N LEU A 56 10.35 -5.49 14.20
CA LEU A 56 9.46 -6.45 14.84
C LEU A 56 8.35 -5.66 15.52
N ALA A 57 7.10 -5.92 15.16
CA ALA A 57 5.94 -5.34 15.82
C ALA A 57 5.23 -6.40 16.67
N THR A 58 5.15 -6.19 17.98
CA THR A 58 4.43 -7.05 18.92
C THR A 58 3.14 -6.35 19.34
N PRO A 59 1.98 -6.73 18.76
CA PRO A 59 0.71 -6.01 18.95
C PRO A 59 0.06 -6.24 20.32
N CYS A 60 0.40 -7.33 21.01
CA CYS A 60 -0.15 -7.67 22.30
C CYS A 60 0.84 -8.48 23.15
N THR A 61 0.66 -8.48 24.47
CA THR A 61 1.43 -9.36 25.36
C THR A 61 1.13 -10.83 25.03
N GLY A 62 2.17 -11.57 24.63
CA GLY A 62 2.05 -12.98 24.24
C GLY A 62 1.73 -13.23 22.76
N CYS A 63 1.47 -12.18 21.96
CA CYS A 63 1.38 -12.29 20.51
C CYS A 63 2.77 -12.56 19.90
N GLU A 64 2.82 -13.37 18.82
CA GLU A 64 4.04 -13.52 18.04
C GLU A 64 4.42 -12.18 17.36
N PRO A 65 5.68 -11.75 17.41
CA PRO A 65 6.12 -10.53 16.73
C PRO A 65 6.00 -10.67 15.21
N LEU A 66 5.40 -9.67 14.57
CA LEU A 66 5.37 -9.56 13.12
C LEU A 66 6.68 -8.94 12.62
N LYS A 67 7.47 -9.72 11.89
CA LYS A 67 8.67 -9.23 11.23
C LYS A 67 8.33 -8.59 9.89
N MET A 68 8.67 -7.32 9.73
CA MET A 68 8.40 -6.53 8.52
C MET A 68 9.66 -5.83 8.04
N GLN A 69 9.77 -5.63 6.73
CA GLN A 69 10.90 -4.95 6.09
C GLN A 69 10.71 -3.43 6.12
N VAL A 70 11.75 -2.71 6.48
CA VAL A 70 11.84 -1.25 6.36
C VAL A 70 12.74 -0.93 5.19
N THR A 71 12.31 -0.01 4.33
CA THR A 71 13.06 0.44 3.15
C THR A 71 13.26 1.94 3.18
N SER A 72 14.03 2.47 2.24
CA SER A 72 14.23 3.91 2.07
C SER A 72 12.94 4.66 1.68
N GLN A 73 11.88 3.95 1.30
CA GLN A 73 10.56 4.54 1.02
C GLN A 73 9.65 4.62 2.25
N THR A 74 10.01 3.98 3.37
CA THR A 74 9.18 4.01 4.59
C THR A 74 9.09 5.44 5.15
N ALA A 75 7.88 5.97 5.25
CA ALA A 75 7.62 7.24 5.92
C ALA A 75 7.70 7.06 7.44
N LEU A 76 8.45 7.91 8.12
CA LEU A 76 8.59 7.90 9.58
C LEU A 76 7.94 9.15 10.18
N TYR A 77 7.14 8.93 11.21
CA TYR A 77 6.58 9.96 12.06
C TYR A 77 7.02 9.72 13.50
N LEU A 78 7.62 10.74 14.12
CA LEU A 78 8.07 10.70 15.52
C LEU A 78 7.24 11.70 16.31
N GLN A 79 6.53 11.23 17.34
CA GLN A 79 5.59 12.05 18.13
C GLN A 79 4.53 12.75 17.26
N GLY A 80 4.10 12.09 16.17
CA GLY A 80 3.12 12.63 15.22
C GLY A 80 3.68 13.57 14.14
N GLU A 81 4.98 13.91 14.18
CA GLU A 81 5.60 14.79 13.19
C GLU A 81 6.43 14.01 12.17
N PRO A 82 6.43 14.39 10.86
CA PRO A 82 7.31 13.79 9.87
C PRO A 82 8.78 13.90 10.28
N SER A 83 9.50 12.77 10.22
CA SER A 83 10.84 12.62 10.78
C SER A 83 11.73 11.78 9.86
N SER A 84 13.00 11.67 10.23
CA SER A 84 13.99 10.82 9.55
C SER A 84 14.59 9.82 10.53
N PHE A 85 14.93 8.63 10.05
CA PHE A 85 15.53 7.57 10.87
C PHE A 85 16.86 7.97 11.53
N SER A 86 17.53 9.02 11.05
CA SER A 86 18.71 9.61 11.71
C SER A 86 18.40 10.28 13.06
N GLN A 87 17.14 10.64 13.32
CA GLN A 87 16.70 11.29 14.55
C GLN A 87 16.39 10.32 15.69
N LEU A 88 16.29 9.01 15.41
CA LEU A 88 15.98 7.99 16.42
C LEU A 88 17.13 7.72 17.41
N GLY A 89 18.35 8.18 17.07
CA GLY A 89 19.53 7.98 17.91
C GLY A 89 19.86 6.50 18.13
N MET A 90 20.14 6.11 19.38
CA MET A 90 20.47 4.72 19.75
C MET A 90 19.27 3.93 20.31
N LYS A 91 18.06 4.51 20.33
CA LYS A 91 16.88 3.84 20.88
C LYS A 91 16.34 2.82 19.87
N ILE A 92 16.17 1.59 20.31
CA ILE A 92 15.75 0.47 19.46
C ILE A 92 14.31 0.01 19.72
N ASP A 93 13.78 0.24 20.92
CA ASP A 93 12.44 -0.13 21.35
C ASP A 93 11.52 1.10 21.30
N TRP A 94 10.32 0.97 20.76
CA TRP A 94 9.38 2.08 20.61
C TRP A 94 7.95 1.58 20.83
N GLN A 95 7.03 2.50 21.14
CA GLN A 95 5.59 2.21 21.08
C GLN A 95 5.00 2.95 19.88
N GLY A 96 4.07 2.31 19.17
CA GLY A 96 3.41 3.00 18.08
C GLY A 96 2.66 2.10 17.12
N SER A 97 2.48 2.58 15.91
CA SER A 97 1.70 1.93 14.85
C SER A 97 2.51 1.74 13.58
N VAL A 98 2.13 0.73 12.81
CA VAL A 98 2.78 0.36 11.54
C VAL A 98 1.72 0.13 10.49
N PHE A 99 1.87 0.78 9.33
CA PHE A 99 1.16 0.46 8.10
C PHE A 99 2.09 -0.29 7.17
N TYR A 100 1.57 -1.30 6.47
CA TYR A 100 2.38 -2.17 5.66
C TYR A 100 1.61 -2.78 4.48
N GLU A 101 2.35 -3.03 3.40
CA GLU A 101 1.92 -3.84 2.29
C GLU A 101 2.09 -5.34 2.61
N PRO A 102 1.08 -6.18 2.35
CA PRO A 102 1.20 -7.62 2.57
C PRO A 102 2.24 -8.24 1.63
N GLY A 103 3.10 -9.11 2.17
CA GLY A 103 4.18 -9.76 1.43
C GLY A 103 4.91 -10.81 2.27
N THR A 104 6.01 -11.36 1.75
CA THR A 104 6.88 -12.28 2.50
C THR A 104 8.35 -11.85 2.34
N PRO A 105 8.89 -11.01 3.24
CA PRO A 105 8.20 -10.36 4.37
C PRO A 105 7.27 -9.21 3.93
N PRO A 106 6.30 -8.78 4.77
CA PRO A 106 5.55 -7.56 4.53
C PRO A 106 6.46 -6.33 4.57
N VAL A 107 6.11 -5.27 3.83
CA VAL A 107 6.93 -4.05 3.68
C VAL A 107 6.24 -2.88 4.35
N VAL A 108 6.95 -2.17 5.22
CA VAL A 108 6.43 -1.05 5.99
C VAL A 108 6.33 0.18 5.09
N THR A 109 5.14 0.75 5.00
CA THR A 109 4.88 1.99 4.25
C THR A 109 4.97 3.19 5.17
N GLU A 110 4.36 3.12 6.35
CA GLU A 110 4.34 4.20 7.34
C GLU A 110 4.61 3.65 8.75
N LEU A 111 5.44 4.37 9.50
CA LEU A 111 5.86 4.03 10.86
C LEU A 111 5.65 5.23 11.77
N PHE A 112 4.80 5.08 12.78
CA PHE A 112 4.54 6.10 13.80
C PHE A 112 5.14 5.65 15.13
N LEU A 113 6.02 6.46 15.72
CA LEU A 113 6.72 6.15 16.97
C LEU A 113 6.47 7.21 18.04
N ASN A 114 6.28 6.75 19.29
CA ASN A 114 6.12 7.54 20.51
C ASN A 114 7.23 7.25 21.52
#